data_AF-A0A8H9I995-F1
#
_entry.id   AF-A0A8H9I995-F1
#
_cell.length_a   1.000
_cell.length_b   1.000
_cell.length_c   1.000
_cell.angle_alpha   90.00
_cell.angle_beta   90.00
_cell.angle_gamma   90.00
#
_symmetry.space_group_name_H-M   'P 1'
#
loop_
_entity.id
_entity.type
_entity.pdbx_description
1 polymer ?
#
loop_
_entity_poly.entity_id
_entity_poly.type
_entity_poly.pdbx_seq_one_letter_code
_entity_poly.pdbx_strand_id
1 'polypeptide(L)'
;MAILISFKPSLRLVVNALLVIPFTVITTVSSAETTTDKEAAFIENMVNEHKFNRETAQQVLNRAEKDQAVIDAIKRPWEAKPWHQYYPIFLTEKRLEKGLAFYQTHRTTLARAEEKYGVPAEMIVAILGIESFYGTYKGTYSALNALYTLGFHYPPRASFFKKELAQLLMLANEEQFDASALKSSYAGALGWGQFIPSSYRHYAVDFDNDGVRDLLNNPVDAIGSIANYFKRNGWQRGEAVAFPVNATSKQAKPWLRKSLKYRETFGQLQQAGINLNVETAQHYAIDSPDAQWQNIGQKSSVKLLDFAQPHGKDYWLGLKNFYVITRYNHSKLYAMVAFQFSRQLAMGIKTIDEKAQENAI
;
A
#
# COMPACT_ATOMS: atom_id res chain seq x y z
N MET A 1 58.33 29.69 -24.60
CA MET A 1 59.13 29.72 -25.84
C MET A 1 58.33 28.97 -26.89
N ALA A 2 57.48 29.68 -27.65
CA ALA A 2 57.69 30.06 -29.06
C ALA A 2 57.71 28.85 -30.02
N ILE A 3 57.08 28.79 -31.20
CA ILE A 3 56.09 29.57 -31.98
C ILE A 3 55.82 28.68 -33.24
N LEU A 4 54.60 28.77 -33.78
CA LEU A 4 54.09 28.54 -35.16
C LEU A 4 54.95 27.81 -36.23
N ILE A 5 54.27 27.09 -37.14
CA ILE A 5 54.22 27.39 -38.59
C ILE A 5 52.99 26.75 -39.25
N SER A 6 52.42 27.54 -40.17
CA SER A 6 51.23 27.36 -41.02
C SER A 6 51.51 26.57 -42.30
N PHE A 7 50.50 25.86 -42.85
CA PHE A 7 50.39 25.59 -44.29
C PHE A 7 48.91 25.51 -44.74
N LYS A 8 48.56 26.29 -45.76
CA LYS A 8 47.41 26.13 -46.69
C LYS A 8 47.99 25.66 -48.03
N PRO A 9 47.25 24.86 -48.85
CA PRO A 9 46.35 25.38 -49.90
C PRO A 9 45.15 24.42 -50.14
N SER A 10 44.18 24.51 -51.07
CA SER A 10 43.80 25.39 -52.18
C SER A 10 42.32 25.09 -52.52
N LEU A 11 41.64 26.08 -53.10
CA LEU A 11 40.23 26.09 -53.46
C LEU A 11 39.98 25.33 -54.80
N ARG A 12 38.96 24.48 -54.87
CA ARG A 12 38.35 24.03 -56.15
C ARG A 12 36.83 24.22 -56.08
N LEU A 13 36.33 25.06 -57.00
CA LEU A 13 34.92 25.34 -57.21
C LEU A 13 34.28 24.16 -57.98
N VAL A 14 33.23 23.55 -57.43
CA VAL A 14 32.33 22.66 -58.19
C VAL A 14 30.92 23.18 -57.98
N VAL A 15 30.32 23.69 -59.06
CA VAL A 15 28.94 24.16 -59.11
C VAL A 15 28.05 22.95 -59.34
N ASN A 16 27.37 22.47 -58.31
CA ASN A 16 26.30 21.48 -58.43
C ASN A 16 24.95 22.21 -58.41
N ALA A 17 24.23 22.15 -59.54
CA ALA A 17 22.85 22.60 -59.63
C ALA A 17 21.96 21.69 -58.77
N LEU A 18 21.41 22.23 -57.67
CA LEU A 18 20.44 21.54 -56.83
C LEU A 18 19.05 21.59 -57.50
N LEU A 19 18.53 20.43 -57.88
CA LEU A 19 17.13 20.24 -58.24
C LEU A 19 16.31 20.19 -56.94
N VAL A 20 15.53 21.23 -56.66
CA VAL A 20 14.64 21.28 -55.48
C VAL A 20 13.35 20.52 -55.79
N ILE A 21 13.20 19.31 -55.23
CA ILE A 21 11.93 18.60 -55.21
C ILE A 21 11.17 19.06 -53.95
N PRO A 22 9.95 19.61 -54.05
CA PRO A 22 9.19 20.02 -52.88
C PRO A 22 8.73 18.76 -52.13
N PHE A 23 9.35 18.48 -51.00
CA PHE A 23 8.89 17.48 -50.05
C PHE A 23 7.70 18.07 -49.29
N THR A 24 6.47 17.67 -49.65
CA THR A 24 5.28 18.04 -48.88
C THR A 24 5.31 17.26 -47.58
N VAL A 25 5.75 17.91 -46.49
CA VAL A 25 5.65 17.34 -45.15
C VAL A 25 4.18 17.37 -44.73
N ILE A 26 3.49 16.25 -44.88
CA ILE A 26 2.16 16.05 -44.28
C ILE A 26 2.38 15.95 -42.78
N THR A 27 2.19 17.06 -42.06
CA THR A 27 2.15 17.06 -40.60
C THR A 27 0.79 16.50 -40.18
N THR A 28 0.76 15.24 -39.76
CA THR A 28 -0.41 14.70 -39.06
C THR A 28 -0.46 15.36 -37.68
N VAL A 29 -1.31 16.37 -37.53
CA VAL A 29 -1.67 16.91 -36.22
C VAL A 29 -2.47 15.81 -35.50
N SER A 30 -1.82 15.08 -34.59
CA SER A 30 -2.54 14.20 -33.67
C SER A 30 -3.38 15.08 -32.75
N SER A 31 -4.69 15.12 -32.95
CA SER A 31 -5.60 15.78 -32.02
C SER A 31 -5.47 15.09 -30.65
N ALA A 32 -5.41 15.88 -29.58
CA ALA A 32 -5.44 15.34 -28.24
C ALA A 32 -6.81 14.69 -28.02
N GLU A 33 -6.81 13.41 -27.65
CA GLU A 33 -8.01 12.62 -27.36
C GLU A 33 -8.88 13.32 -26.29
N THR A 34 -10.15 13.56 -26.61
CA THR A 34 -11.08 14.26 -25.72
C THR A 34 -11.47 13.38 -24.53
N THR A 35 -12.08 13.95 -23.49
CA THR A 35 -12.60 13.14 -22.37
C THR A 35 -13.67 12.17 -22.85
N THR A 36 -14.55 12.62 -23.76
CA THR A 36 -15.61 11.80 -24.36
C THR A 36 -15.05 10.60 -25.12
N ASP A 37 -13.97 10.79 -25.89
CA ASP A 37 -13.30 9.67 -26.58
C ASP A 37 -12.74 8.65 -25.58
N LYS A 38 -12.16 9.13 -24.47
CA LYS A 38 -11.61 8.26 -23.41
C LYS A 38 -12.70 7.51 -22.66
N GLU A 39 -13.84 8.14 -22.40
CA GLU A 39 -15.01 7.50 -21.79
C GLU A 39 -15.58 6.41 -22.70
N ALA A 40 -15.73 6.69 -24.00
CA ALA A 40 -16.17 5.71 -24.98
C ALA A 40 -15.21 4.51 -25.02
N ALA A 41 -13.89 4.76 -25.07
CA ALA A 41 -12.89 3.70 -25.01
C ALA A 41 -12.93 2.89 -23.70
N PHE A 42 -13.23 3.52 -22.58
CA PHE A 42 -13.45 2.83 -21.30
C PHE A 42 -14.69 1.93 -21.34
N ILE A 43 -15.80 2.40 -21.90
CA ILE A 43 -17.02 1.58 -22.05
C ILE A 43 -16.75 0.39 -22.98
N GLU A 44 -16.06 0.59 -24.10
CA GLU A 44 -15.66 -0.52 -24.97
C GLU A 44 -14.79 -1.54 -24.23
N ASN A 45 -13.86 -1.08 -23.38
CA ASN A 45 -13.05 -1.96 -22.56
C ASN A 45 -13.90 -2.77 -21.57
N MET A 46 -14.88 -2.12 -20.91
CA MET A 46 -15.83 -2.79 -20.00
C MET A 46 -16.64 -3.88 -20.71
N VAL A 47 -17.14 -3.59 -21.92
CA VAL A 47 -17.91 -4.57 -22.71
C VAL A 47 -17.03 -5.72 -23.19
N ASN A 48 -15.87 -5.41 -23.76
CA ASN A 48 -15.05 -6.40 -24.45
C ASN A 48 -14.25 -7.30 -23.48
N GLU A 49 -13.60 -6.71 -22.47
CA GLU A 49 -12.74 -7.43 -21.53
C GLU A 49 -13.51 -7.99 -20.33
N HIS A 50 -14.51 -7.25 -19.85
CA HIS A 50 -15.22 -7.58 -18.61
C HIS A 50 -16.64 -8.11 -18.84
N LYS A 51 -17.11 -8.16 -20.10
CA LYS A 51 -18.47 -8.59 -20.47
C LYS A 51 -19.55 -7.81 -19.72
N PHE A 52 -19.25 -6.58 -19.35
CA PHE A 52 -20.14 -5.72 -18.58
C PHE A 52 -21.22 -5.13 -19.50
N ASN A 53 -22.43 -4.91 -18.96
CA ASN A 53 -23.51 -4.34 -19.75
C ASN A 53 -23.19 -2.88 -20.15
N ARG A 54 -23.29 -2.59 -21.45
CA ARG A 54 -22.94 -1.28 -22.03
C ARG A 54 -23.80 -0.16 -21.46
N GLU A 55 -25.11 -0.36 -21.42
CA GLU A 55 -26.07 0.65 -20.97
C GLU A 55 -25.80 1.01 -19.50
N THR A 56 -25.49 0.01 -18.68
CA THR A 56 -25.13 0.19 -17.26
C THR A 56 -23.82 0.97 -17.12
N ALA A 57 -22.77 0.63 -17.87
CA ALA A 57 -21.52 1.38 -17.86
C ALA A 57 -21.73 2.85 -18.27
N GLN A 58 -22.52 3.09 -19.32
CA GLN A 58 -22.84 4.44 -19.77
C GLN A 58 -23.64 5.22 -18.71
N GLN A 59 -24.66 4.61 -18.11
CA GLN A 59 -25.49 5.25 -17.08
C GLN A 59 -24.66 5.64 -15.85
N VAL A 60 -23.73 4.79 -15.42
CA VAL A 60 -22.87 5.11 -14.27
C VAL A 60 -21.88 6.22 -14.61
N LEU A 61 -21.24 6.20 -15.79
CA LEU A 61 -20.35 7.29 -16.21
C LEU A 61 -21.08 8.62 -16.38
N ASN A 62 -22.32 8.61 -16.88
CA ASN A 62 -23.14 9.83 -17.00
C ASN A 62 -23.45 10.48 -15.63
N ARG A 63 -23.34 9.72 -14.53
CA ARG A 63 -23.49 10.22 -13.16
C ARG A 63 -22.17 10.59 -12.50
N ALA A 64 -21.04 10.28 -13.14
CA ALA A 64 -19.73 10.56 -12.59
C ALA A 64 -19.37 12.03 -12.81
N GLU A 65 -18.94 12.71 -11.76
CA GLU A 65 -18.56 14.10 -11.81
C GLU A 65 -17.08 14.28 -11.45
N LYS A 66 -16.42 15.23 -12.13
CA LYS A 66 -15.07 15.63 -11.76
C LYS A 66 -15.11 16.35 -10.41
N ASP A 67 -14.33 15.88 -9.46
CA ASP A 67 -14.18 16.45 -8.12
C ASP A 67 -12.80 17.13 -7.97
N GLN A 68 -12.80 18.46 -7.82
CA GLN A 68 -11.53 19.20 -7.68
C GLN A 68 -10.82 18.90 -6.34
N ALA A 69 -11.56 18.59 -5.27
CA ALA A 69 -10.97 18.27 -3.97
C ALA A 69 -10.15 16.97 -4.03
N VAL A 70 -10.53 16.02 -4.91
CA VAL A 70 -9.76 14.80 -5.18
C VAL A 70 -8.41 15.11 -5.84
N ILE A 71 -8.40 16.02 -6.82
CA ILE A 71 -7.16 16.47 -7.50
C ILE A 71 -6.23 17.19 -6.52
N ASP A 72 -6.78 17.97 -5.60
CA ASP A 72 -6.00 18.72 -4.63
C ASP A 72 -5.42 17.78 -3.55
N ALA A 73 -6.19 16.78 -3.11
CA ALA A 73 -5.76 15.78 -2.15
C ALA A 73 -4.59 14.93 -2.68
N ILE A 74 -4.66 14.43 -3.91
CA ILE A 74 -3.61 13.55 -4.47
C ILE A 74 -2.26 14.27 -4.66
N LYS A 75 -2.26 15.61 -4.72
CA LYS A 75 -1.04 16.43 -4.85
C LYS A 75 -0.30 16.66 -3.54
N ARG A 76 -0.84 16.22 -2.39
CA ARG A 76 -0.27 16.45 -1.06
C ARG A 76 0.16 15.14 -0.36
N PRO A 77 1.16 14.40 -0.85
CA PRO A 77 1.55 13.13 -0.25
C PRO A 77 2.13 13.32 1.17
N TRP A 78 1.51 12.67 2.15
CA TRP A 78 1.94 12.68 3.57
C TRP A 78 3.20 11.85 3.85
N GLU A 79 3.55 10.92 2.95
CA GLU A 79 4.62 9.92 3.10
C GLU A 79 6.04 10.49 3.01
N ALA A 80 6.19 11.82 2.87
CA ALA A 80 7.48 12.50 2.83
C ALA A 80 8.03 12.90 4.22
N LYS A 81 7.26 12.67 5.31
CA LYS A 81 7.67 13.06 6.67
C LYS A 81 8.79 12.14 7.22
N PRO A 82 9.72 12.68 8.03
CA PRO A 82 10.68 11.85 8.77
C PRO A 82 9.94 10.98 9.80
N TRP A 83 10.52 9.84 10.15
CA TRP A 83 9.88 8.83 11.00
C TRP A 83 9.35 9.40 12.32
N HIS A 84 10.17 10.19 13.02
CA HIS A 84 9.78 10.82 14.30
C HIS A 84 8.59 11.78 14.23
N GLN A 85 8.21 12.26 13.04
CA GLN A 85 7.00 13.05 12.82
C GLN A 85 5.83 12.22 12.29
N TYR A 86 6.11 11.04 11.73
CA TYR A 86 5.12 10.18 11.13
C TYR A 86 4.46 9.24 12.14
N TYR A 87 5.26 8.51 12.94
CA TYR A 87 4.73 7.50 13.86
C TYR A 87 3.74 8.06 14.91
N PRO A 88 3.92 9.27 15.48
CA PRO A 88 3.02 9.78 16.53
C PRO A 88 1.59 10.05 16.04
N ILE A 89 1.40 10.17 14.72
CA ILE A 89 0.07 10.33 14.11
C ILE A 89 -0.79 9.07 14.31
N PHE A 90 -0.15 7.92 14.42
CA PHE A 90 -0.82 6.62 14.48
C PHE A 90 -0.72 5.97 15.85
N LEU A 91 0.47 6.00 16.46
CA LEU A 91 0.74 5.40 17.76
C LEU A 91 0.25 6.34 18.86
N THR A 92 -1.05 6.32 19.11
CA THR A 92 -1.72 7.16 20.12
C THR A 92 -2.47 6.29 21.12
N GLU A 93 -2.51 6.73 22.37
CA GLU A 93 -3.24 6.06 23.46
C GLU A 93 -4.72 5.84 23.10
N LYS A 94 -5.39 6.89 22.60
CA LYS A 94 -6.78 6.81 22.13
C LYS A 94 -7.00 5.70 21.09
N ARG A 95 -6.04 5.49 20.18
CA ARG A 95 -6.16 4.42 19.17
C ARG A 95 -5.94 3.06 19.80
N LEU A 96 -4.97 2.94 20.69
CA LEU A 96 -4.70 1.71 21.43
C LEU A 96 -5.93 1.27 22.24
N GLU A 97 -6.49 2.17 23.06
CA GLU A 97 -7.70 1.90 23.86
C GLU A 97 -8.86 1.40 23.00
N LYS A 98 -9.14 2.12 21.90
CA LYS A 98 -10.23 1.74 20.99
C LYS A 98 -9.94 0.41 20.28
N GLY A 99 -8.68 0.11 19.98
CA GLY A 99 -8.26 -1.17 19.40
C GLY A 99 -8.46 -2.33 20.36
N LEU A 100 -8.13 -2.15 21.63
CA LEU A 100 -8.37 -3.14 22.68
C LEU A 100 -9.87 -3.38 22.89
N ALA A 101 -10.69 -2.32 22.88
CA ALA A 101 -12.15 -2.45 22.93
C ALA A 101 -12.72 -3.17 21.69
N PHE A 102 -12.19 -2.87 20.49
CA PHE A 102 -12.57 -3.56 19.26
C PHE A 102 -12.19 -5.05 19.33
N TYR A 103 -10.98 -5.36 19.80
CA TYR A 103 -10.54 -6.74 20.02
C TYR A 103 -11.50 -7.49 20.96
N GLN A 104 -11.83 -6.91 22.12
CA GLN A 104 -12.76 -7.53 23.08
C GLN A 104 -14.12 -7.81 22.45
N THR A 105 -14.66 -6.85 21.71
CA THR A 105 -15.98 -6.96 21.05
C THR A 105 -16.00 -8.05 20.00
N HIS A 106 -14.90 -8.23 19.25
CA HIS A 106 -14.82 -9.15 18.11
C HIS A 106 -13.89 -10.34 18.35
N ARG A 107 -13.62 -10.68 19.62
CA ARG A 107 -12.60 -11.67 20.03
C ARG A 107 -12.76 -13.01 19.31
N THR A 108 -13.99 -13.54 19.28
CA THR A 108 -14.28 -14.83 18.61
C THR A 108 -14.03 -14.77 17.11
N THR A 109 -14.41 -13.67 16.45
CA THR A 109 -14.18 -13.48 15.01
C THR A 109 -12.69 -13.36 14.68
N LEU A 110 -11.95 -12.60 15.48
CA LEU A 110 -10.50 -12.43 15.33
C LEU A 110 -9.76 -13.75 15.54
N ALA A 111 -10.11 -14.51 16.58
CA ALA A 111 -9.54 -15.84 16.82
C ALA A 111 -9.78 -16.78 15.64
N ARG A 112 -11.01 -16.80 15.09
CA ARG A 112 -11.33 -17.58 13.89
C ARG A 112 -10.55 -17.15 12.65
N ALA A 113 -10.35 -15.84 12.46
CA ALA A 113 -9.54 -15.32 11.35
C ALA A 113 -8.06 -15.71 11.50
N GLU A 114 -7.52 -15.62 12.71
CA GLU A 114 -6.15 -16.04 13.01
C GLU A 114 -5.96 -17.55 12.79
N GLU A 115 -6.91 -18.36 13.26
CA GLU A 115 -6.90 -19.81 13.05
C GLU A 115 -6.96 -20.18 11.56
N LYS A 116 -7.81 -19.51 10.79
CA LYS A 116 -7.98 -19.80 9.35
C LYS A 116 -6.81 -19.29 8.49
N TYR A 117 -6.34 -18.08 8.74
CA TYR A 117 -5.41 -17.38 7.85
C TYR A 117 -3.97 -17.32 8.39
N GLY A 118 -3.78 -17.51 9.69
CA GLY A 118 -2.46 -17.47 10.35
C GLY A 118 -1.90 -16.08 10.57
N VAL A 119 -2.75 -15.06 10.45
CA VAL A 119 -2.43 -13.66 10.70
C VAL A 119 -2.87 -13.34 12.12
N PRO A 120 -1.97 -12.89 13.02
CA PRO A 120 -2.32 -12.60 14.40
C PRO A 120 -3.43 -11.56 14.54
N ALA A 121 -4.32 -11.74 15.52
CA ALA A 121 -5.41 -10.82 15.79
C ALA A 121 -4.95 -9.37 15.96
N GLU A 122 -3.84 -9.13 16.68
CA GLU A 122 -3.27 -7.80 16.90
C GLU A 122 -2.85 -7.10 15.60
N MET A 123 -2.43 -7.87 14.57
CA MET A 123 -2.06 -7.31 13.27
C MET A 123 -3.32 -6.88 12.50
N ILE A 124 -4.38 -7.69 12.53
CA ILE A 124 -5.65 -7.35 11.91
C ILE A 124 -6.25 -6.09 12.56
N VAL A 125 -6.25 -6.04 13.89
CA VAL A 125 -6.72 -4.88 14.67
C VAL A 125 -5.86 -3.65 14.41
N ALA A 126 -4.53 -3.80 14.28
CA ALA A 126 -3.64 -2.69 13.94
C ALA A 126 -4.00 -2.07 12.59
N ILE A 127 -4.22 -2.89 11.56
CA ILE A 127 -4.60 -2.42 10.21
C ILE A 127 -5.96 -1.69 10.27
N LEU A 128 -6.98 -2.24 10.93
CA LEU A 128 -8.27 -1.58 11.10
C LEU A 128 -8.16 -0.22 11.80
N GLY A 129 -7.30 -0.13 12.83
CA GLY A 129 -7.06 1.12 13.54
C GLY A 129 -6.35 2.17 12.70
N ILE A 130 -5.41 1.75 11.85
CA ILE A 130 -4.65 2.62 10.96
C ILE A 130 -5.50 3.12 9.80
N GLU A 131 -6.26 2.24 9.16
CA GLU A 131 -6.98 2.53 7.93
C GLU A 131 -8.25 3.36 8.16
N SER A 132 -9.04 3.02 9.18
CA SER A 132 -10.36 3.64 9.37
C SER A 132 -10.67 4.04 10.80
N PHE A 133 -9.69 3.91 11.71
CA PHE A 133 -9.90 4.10 13.15
C PHE A 133 -11.07 3.22 13.64
N TYR A 134 -11.03 1.94 13.26
CA TYR A 134 -12.08 0.96 13.58
C TYR A 134 -13.45 1.42 13.05
N GLY A 135 -13.51 1.74 11.75
CA GLY A 135 -14.75 2.04 11.03
C GLY A 135 -15.30 3.47 11.19
N THR A 136 -14.71 4.30 12.05
CA THR A 136 -15.16 5.69 12.24
C THR A 136 -14.88 6.58 11.03
N TYR A 137 -13.75 6.37 10.34
CA TYR A 137 -13.33 7.18 9.21
C TYR A 137 -13.13 6.30 7.97
N LYS A 138 -14.22 5.96 7.28
CA LYS A 138 -14.20 5.12 6.06
C LYS A 138 -14.04 5.93 4.75
N GLY A 139 -13.92 7.25 4.88
CA GLY A 139 -13.87 8.20 3.76
C GLY A 139 -15.23 8.85 3.46
N THR A 140 -15.18 10.03 2.85
CA THR A 140 -16.36 10.89 2.59
C THR A 140 -16.56 11.20 1.12
N TYR A 141 -15.57 10.90 0.26
CA TYR A 141 -15.64 11.12 -1.17
C TYR A 141 -16.59 10.11 -1.82
N SER A 142 -17.25 10.48 -2.91
CA SER A 142 -17.91 9.49 -3.77
C SER A 142 -16.84 8.62 -4.44
N ALA A 143 -16.95 7.30 -4.30
CA ALA A 143 -16.01 6.35 -4.89
C ALA A 143 -15.98 6.47 -6.42
N LEU A 144 -17.16 6.62 -7.02
CA LEU A 144 -17.34 6.87 -8.43
C LEU A 144 -16.62 8.14 -8.88
N ASN A 145 -16.92 9.28 -8.24
CA ASN A 145 -16.33 10.57 -8.62
C ASN A 145 -14.82 10.60 -8.38
N ALA A 146 -14.32 9.98 -7.31
CA ALA A 146 -12.90 9.91 -7.02
C ALA A 146 -12.13 9.15 -8.11
N LEU A 147 -12.57 7.94 -8.45
CA LEU A 147 -11.90 7.11 -9.45
C LEU A 147 -12.09 7.65 -10.87
N TYR A 148 -13.26 8.20 -11.19
CA TYR A 148 -13.50 8.91 -12.44
C TYR A 148 -12.56 10.12 -12.59
N THR A 149 -12.53 10.98 -11.57
CA THR A 149 -11.65 12.17 -11.55
C THR A 149 -10.19 11.79 -11.80
N LEU A 150 -9.70 10.79 -11.08
CA LEU A 150 -8.30 10.38 -11.21
C LEU A 150 -8.03 9.60 -12.50
N GLY A 151 -9.02 8.88 -13.02
CA GLY A 151 -8.92 8.09 -14.25
C GLY A 151 -8.92 8.93 -15.52
N PHE A 152 -9.68 10.03 -15.55
CA PHE A 152 -9.89 10.85 -16.75
C PHE A 152 -9.23 12.23 -16.67
N HIS A 153 -9.00 12.75 -15.46
CA HIS A 153 -8.51 14.12 -15.26
C HIS A 153 -7.18 14.22 -14.49
N TYR A 154 -6.54 13.09 -14.15
CA TYR A 154 -5.21 13.05 -13.53
C TYR A 154 -4.21 12.20 -14.34
N PRO A 155 -3.53 12.79 -15.35
CA PRO A 155 -2.67 12.07 -16.27
C PRO A 155 -1.60 11.15 -15.64
N PRO A 156 -0.90 11.52 -14.54
CA PRO A 156 0.21 10.73 -14.02
C PRO A 156 -0.15 9.28 -13.62
N ARG A 157 -1.41 9.00 -13.30
CA ARG A 157 -1.89 7.67 -12.88
C ARG A 157 -3.23 7.26 -13.50
N ALA A 158 -3.66 7.96 -14.55
CA ALA A 158 -4.96 7.76 -15.21
C ALA A 158 -5.26 6.29 -15.53
N SER A 159 -4.30 5.56 -16.12
CA SER A 159 -4.49 4.13 -16.46
C SER A 159 -4.79 3.25 -15.24
N PHE A 160 -4.11 3.48 -14.11
CA PHE A 160 -4.36 2.74 -12.87
C PHE A 160 -5.77 3.02 -12.35
N PHE A 161 -6.16 4.29 -12.26
CA PHE A 161 -7.47 4.66 -11.71
C PHE A 161 -8.63 4.28 -12.63
N LYS A 162 -8.44 4.26 -13.96
CA LYS A 162 -9.42 3.68 -14.89
C LYS A 162 -9.61 2.17 -14.63
N LYS A 163 -8.53 1.42 -14.38
CA LYS A 163 -8.66 0.00 -14.00
C LYS A 163 -9.40 -0.15 -12.68
N GLU A 164 -9.10 0.67 -11.67
CA GLU A 164 -9.83 0.63 -10.40
C GLU A 164 -11.30 1.03 -10.55
N LEU A 165 -11.62 1.99 -11.43
CA LEU A 165 -13.02 2.33 -11.75
C LEU A 165 -13.75 1.14 -12.37
N ALA A 166 -13.14 0.44 -13.33
CA ALA A 166 -13.71 -0.79 -13.89
C ALA A 166 -13.97 -1.83 -12.79
N GLN A 167 -13.01 -2.01 -11.88
CA GLN A 167 -13.15 -2.93 -10.75
C GLN A 167 -14.25 -2.50 -9.77
N LEU A 168 -14.47 -1.20 -9.56
CA LEU A 168 -15.57 -0.68 -8.75
C LEU A 168 -16.93 -1.05 -9.37
N LEU A 169 -17.09 -0.88 -10.68
CA LEU A 169 -18.34 -1.21 -11.37
C LEU A 169 -18.63 -2.72 -11.33
N MET A 170 -17.60 -3.54 -11.56
CA MET A 170 -17.72 -4.99 -11.43
C MET A 170 -18.08 -5.40 -10.01
N LEU A 171 -17.42 -4.81 -9.00
CA LEU A 171 -17.69 -5.07 -7.59
C LEU A 171 -19.15 -4.73 -7.24
N ALA A 172 -19.60 -3.55 -7.64
CA ALA A 172 -20.96 -3.10 -7.37
C ALA A 172 -22.00 -4.03 -8.00
N ASN A 173 -21.74 -4.55 -9.20
CA ASN A 173 -22.61 -5.54 -9.83
C ASN A 173 -22.58 -6.91 -9.13
N GLU A 174 -21.40 -7.36 -8.69
CA GLU A 174 -21.22 -8.64 -7.98
C GLU A 174 -21.93 -8.65 -6.62
N GLU A 175 -21.77 -7.59 -5.84
CA GLU A 175 -22.31 -7.48 -4.47
C GLU A 175 -23.65 -6.72 -4.42
N GLN A 176 -24.22 -6.39 -5.59
CA GLN A 176 -25.48 -5.64 -5.73
C GLN A 176 -25.47 -4.26 -5.02
N PHE A 177 -24.32 -3.60 -4.97
CA PHE A 177 -24.20 -2.25 -4.45
C PHE A 177 -24.61 -1.20 -5.48
N ASP A 178 -25.15 -0.07 -5.01
CA ASP A 178 -25.24 1.13 -5.83
C ASP A 178 -23.87 1.84 -5.88
N ALA A 179 -23.16 1.67 -7.00
CA ALA A 179 -21.85 2.28 -7.23
C ALA A 179 -21.84 3.81 -7.03
N SER A 180 -22.96 4.49 -7.27
CA SER A 180 -23.08 5.95 -7.12
C SER A 180 -23.24 6.39 -5.66
N ALA A 181 -23.67 5.49 -4.77
CA ALA A 181 -23.82 5.75 -3.35
C ALA A 181 -22.55 5.43 -2.54
N LEU A 182 -21.62 4.66 -3.11
CA LEU A 182 -20.40 4.21 -2.41
C LEU A 182 -19.50 5.38 -2.01
N LYS A 183 -19.02 5.33 -0.76
CA LYS A 183 -18.04 6.27 -0.21
C LYS A 183 -16.64 5.66 -0.15
N SER A 184 -15.64 6.51 -0.31
CA SER A 184 -14.23 6.12 -0.30
C SER A 184 -13.31 7.21 0.25
N SER A 185 -12.03 6.88 0.39
CA SER A 185 -10.97 7.88 0.39
C SER A 185 -10.90 8.64 -0.94
N TYR A 186 -10.12 9.72 -0.99
CA TYR A 186 -9.89 10.48 -2.22
C TYR A 186 -9.28 9.62 -3.35
N ALA A 187 -8.66 8.49 -3.03
CA ALA A 187 -8.02 7.58 -3.98
C ALA A 187 -8.87 6.34 -4.30
N GLY A 188 -10.15 6.31 -3.86
CA GLY A 188 -11.07 5.22 -4.15
C GLY A 188 -10.96 4.00 -3.22
N ALA A 189 -10.29 4.13 -2.07
CA ALA A 189 -10.21 3.05 -1.09
C ALA A 189 -11.49 2.96 -0.25
N LEU A 190 -12.01 1.74 -0.05
CA LEU A 190 -13.37 1.47 0.44
C LEU A 190 -13.37 0.87 1.85
N GLY A 191 -14.33 1.31 2.65
CA GLY A 191 -14.76 0.61 3.86
C GLY A 191 -13.74 0.57 5.00
N TRP A 192 -13.94 -0.40 5.90
CA TRP A 192 -13.18 -0.55 7.14
C TRP A 192 -11.68 -0.79 6.92
N GLY A 193 -11.34 -1.59 5.91
CA GLY A 193 -9.96 -1.92 5.57
C GLY A 193 -9.32 -1.00 4.52
N GLN A 194 -10.06 -0.01 3.99
CA GLN A 194 -9.58 0.85 2.89
C GLN A 194 -9.01 0.03 1.71
N PHE A 195 -9.74 -1.00 1.28
CA PHE A 195 -9.37 -1.75 0.09
C PHE A 195 -9.68 -0.93 -1.16
N ILE A 196 -8.72 -0.81 -2.08
CA ILE A 196 -9.05 -0.39 -3.45
C ILE A 196 -9.97 -1.43 -4.12
N PRO A 197 -10.79 -1.07 -5.11
CA PRO A 197 -11.78 -1.98 -5.68
C PRO A 197 -11.20 -3.30 -6.20
N SER A 198 -10.03 -3.28 -6.84
CA SER A 198 -9.35 -4.49 -7.26
C SER A 198 -9.03 -5.39 -6.05
N SER A 199 -8.51 -4.83 -4.96
CA SER A 199 -8.22 -5.59 -3.75
C SER A 199 -9.48 -6.13 -3.10
N TYR A 200 -10.57 -5.37 -3.11
CA TYR A 200 -11.89 -5.83 -2.68
C TYR A 200 -12.29 -7.10 -3.44
N ARG A 201 -12.38 -7.04 -4.77
CA ARG A 201 -12.82 -8.19 -5.56
C ARG A 201 -11.96 -9.45 -5.39
N HIS A 202 -10.65 -9.27 -5.20
CA HIS A 202 -9.69 -10.39 -5.14
C HIS A 202 -9.49 -10.98 -3.74
N TYR A 203 -9.70 -10.19 -2.68
CA TYR A 203 -9.32 -10.59 -1.31
C TYR A 203 -10.46 -10.50 -0.31
N ALA A 204 -11.56 -9.80 -0.62
CA ALA A 204 -12.73 -9.79 0.24
C ALA A 204 -13.28 -11.20 0.41
N VAL A 205 -13.71 -11.52 1.63
CA VAL A 205 -14.38 -12.76 1.98
C VAL A 205 -15.63 -12.43 2.77
N ASP A 206 -16.69 -13.18 2.48
CA ASP A 206 -17.90 -13.25 3.28
C ASP A 206 -17.53 -14.14 4.48
N PHE A 207 -17.36 -13.50 5.64
CA PHE A 207 -16.76 -14.12 6.80
C PHE A 207 -17.77 -14.49 7.86
N ASP A 208 -19.01 -14.00 7.81
CA ASP A 208 -20.14 -14.55 8.57
C ASP A 208 -21.04 -15.49 7.76
N ASN A 209 -20.82 -15.61 6.45
CA ASN A 209 -21.54 -16.48 5.50
C ASN A 209 -22.98 -16.01 5.25
N ASP A 210 -23.22 -14.71 5.18
CA ASP A 210 -24.53 -14.13 4.86
C ASP A 210 -24.82 -14.04 3.34
N GLY A 211 -23.82 -14.40 2.51
CA GLY A 211 -23.88 -14.39 1.05
C GLY A 211 -23.34 -13.13 0.40
N VAL A 212 -22.90 -12.13 1.18
CA VAL A 212 -22.38 -10.85 0.69
C VAL A 212 -20.99 -10.60 1.29
N ARG A 213 -20.10 -9.99 0.51
CA ARG A 213 -18.81 -9.51 1.03
C ARG A 213 -18.94 -8.04 1.36
N ASP A 214 -19.37 -7.66 2.57
CA ASP A 214 -19.61 -6.25 2.96
C ASP A 214 -18.50 -5.65 3.83
N LEU A 215 -17.43 -5.18 3.20
CA LEU A 215 -16.34 -4.47 3.90
C LEU A 215 -16.73 -3.02 4.24
N LEU A 216 -17.93 -2.56 3.87
CA LEU A 216 -18.41 -1.20 4.10
C LEU A 216 -19.08 -1.11 5.47
N ASN A 217 -19.94 -2.07 5.81
CA ASN A 217 -20.74 -2.03 7.05
C ASN A 217 -20.56 -3.25 7.95
N ASN A 218 -19.98 -4.35 7.45
CA ASN A 218 -19.77 -5.56 8.23
C ASN A 218 -18.31 -5.65 8.76
N PRO A 219 -18.08 -5.44 10.07
CA PRO A 219 -16.74 -5.60 10.64
C PRO A 219 -16.25 -7.06 10.62
N VAL A 220 -17.14 -8.05 10.55
CA VAL A 220 -16.76 -9.47 10.47
C VAL A 220 -16.07 -9.76 9.14
N ASP A 221 -16.66 -9.31 8.03
CA ASP A 221 -16.06 -9.40 6.70
C ASP A 221 -14.77 -8.61 6.60
N ALA A 222 -14.71 -7.41 7.20
CA ALA A 222 -13.49 -6.61 7.24
C ALA A 222 -12.33 -7.37 7.92
N ILE A 223 -12.59 -8.01 9.07
CA ILE A 223 -11.61 -8.84 9.79
C ILE A 223 -11.13 -10.00 8.90
N GLY A 224 -12.07 -10.78 8.35
CA GLY A 224 -11.74 -11.91 7.50
C GLY A 224 -10.98 -11.52 6.24
N SER A 225 -11.35 -10.39 5.64
CA SER A 225 -10.77 -9.89 4.38
C SER A 225 -9.35 -9.37 4.57
N ILE A 226 -9.07 -8.66 5.67
CA ILE A 226 -7.71 -8.24 6.01
C ILE A 226 -6.83 -9.47 6.23
N ALA A 227 -7.31 -10.45 7.00
CA ALA A 227 -6.57 -11.68 7.24
C ALA A 227 -6.31 -12.46 5.94
N ASN A 228 -7.32 -12.60 5.08
CA ASN A 228 -7.19 -13.23 3.77
C ASN A 228 -6.21 -12.48 2.85
N TYR A 229 -6.25 -11.15 2.84
CA TYR A 229 -5.31 -10.32 2.07
C TYR A 229 -3.86 -10.64 2.46
N PHE A 230 -3.55 -10.63 3.75
CA PHE A 230 -2.22 -10.93 4.26
C PHE A 230 -1.79 -12.36 3.89
N LYS A 231 -2.67 -13.35 4.09
CA LYS A 231 -2.41 -14.75 3.71
C LYS A 231 -2.10 -14.88 2.22
N ARG A 232 -2.94 -14.29 1.36
CA ARG A 232 -2.80 -14.34 -0.11
C ARG A 232 -1.56 -13.61 -0.61
N ASN A 233 -1.07 -12.62 0.13
CA ASN A 233 0.18 -11.93 -0.15
C ASN A 233 1.42 -12.61 0.45
N GLY A 234 1.26 -13.78 1.08
CA GLY A 234 2.34 -14.65 1.51
C GLY A 234 2.78 -14.43 2.96
N TRP A 235 1.86 -14.01 3.84
CA TRP A 235 2.08 -14.03 5.29
C TRP A 235 2.44 -15.45 5.76
N GLN A 236 3.47 -15.54 6.60
CA GLN A 236 3.95 -16.79 7.18
C GLN A 236 3.57 -16.82 8.66
N ARG A 237 2.72 -17.79 9.04
CA ARG A 237 2.26 -17.98 10.42
C ARG A 237 3.46 -18.21 11.34
N GLY A 238 3.48 -17.52 12.48
CA GLY A 238 4.51 -17.68 13.51
C GLY A 238 5.88 -17.09 13.17
N GLU A 239 6.08 -16.61 11.94
CA GLU A 239 7.34 -16.01 11.53
C GLU A 239 7.44 -14.53 11.96
N ALA A 240 8.65 -14.13 12.33
CA ALA A 240 8.92 -12.77 12.76
C ALA A 240 8.66 -11.72 11.66
N VAL A 241 8.26 -10.53 12.07
CA VAL A 241 8.01 -9.40 11.16
C VAL A 241 9.30 -8.61 10.92
N ALA A 242 9.88 -8.06 11.98
CA ALA A 242 11.10 -7.27 11.92
C ALA A 242 11.84 -7.26 13.25
N PHE A 243 13.15 -6.97 13.21
CA PHE A 243 14.00 -6.84 14.39
C PHE A 243 14.74 -5.50 14.39
N PRO A 244 14.85 -4.80 15.53
CA PRO A 244 15.75 -3.67 15.65
C PRO A 244 17.20 -4.17 15.65
N VAL A 245 18.10 -3.42 15.03
CA VAL A 245 19.50 -3.82 14.90
C VAL A 245 20.46 -2.71 15.31
N ASN A 246 21.59 -3.13 15.88
CA ASN A 246 22.73 -2.27 16.13
C ASN A 246 23.54 -2.11 14.84
N ALA A 247 23.58 -0.90 14.30
CA ALA A 247 24.40 -0.55 13.14
C ALA A 247 24.80 0.94 13.19
N THR A 248 26.06 1.23 12.89
CA THR A 248 26.48 2.60 12.61
C THR A 248 26.02 3.04 11.21
N SER A 249 25.91 4.36 10.99
CA SER A 249 25.63 4.91 9.65
C SER A 249 26.60 4.40 8.58
N LYS A 250 27.88 4.19 8.95
CA LYS A 250 28.91 3.66 8.04
C LYS A 250 28.63 2.19 7.67
N GLN A 251 28.27 1.35 8.65
CA GLN A 251 27.93 -0.05 8.42
C GLN A 251 26.63 -0.21 7.63
N ALA A 252 25.61 0.62 7.89
CA ALA A 252 24.31 0.51 7.25
C ALA A 252 24.29 1.01 5.80
N LYS A 253 25.04 2.08 5.48
CA LYS A 253 25.00 2.77 4.18
C LYS A 253 25.08 1.85 2.95
N PRO A 254 25.95 0.82 2.88
CA PRO A 254 26.03 -0.08 1.73
C PRO A 254 24.75 -0.89 1.46
N TRP A 255 23.89 -1.08 2.48
CA TRP A 255 22.70 -1.95 2.43
C TRP A 255 21.39 -1.19 2.28
N LEU A 256 21.41 0.15 2.43
CA LEU A 256 20.21 0.96 2.30
C LEU A 256 19.88 1.24 0.83
N ARG A 257 18.63 0.99 0.44
CA ARG A 257 18.11 1.22 -0.91
C ARG A 257 16.71 1.82 -0.83
N LYS A 258 16.37 2.70 -1.77
CA LYS A 258 15.01 3.29 -1.88
C LYS A 258 13.94 2.23 -2.20
N SER A 259 14.28 1.25 -3.05
CA SER A 259 13.35 0.18 -3.43
C SER A 259 13.03 -0.71 -2.22
N LEU A 260 11.76 -1.09 -2.04
CA LEU A 260 11.32 -2.07 -1.03
C LEU A 260 11.54 -3.54 -1.43
N LYS A 261 12.23 -3.81 -2.55
CA LYS A 261 12.63 -5.19 -2.92
C LYS A 261 13.68 -5.70 -1.93
N TYR A 262 13.53 -6.96 -1.54
CA TYR A 262 14.47 -7.69 -0.68
C TYR A 262 15.50 -8.36 -1.59
N ARG A 263 16.78 -8.04 -1.41
CA ARG A 263 17.87 -8.55 -2.26
C ARG A 263 18.99 -9.17 -1.44
N GLU A 264 19.09 -8.76 -0.19
CA GLU A 264 20.09 -9.16 0.77
C GLU A 264 19.66 -10.46 1.46
N THR A 265 20.65 -11.23 1.90
CA THR A 265 20.45 -12.39 2.75
C THR A 265 20.82 -12.05 4.19
N PHE A 266 20.22 -12.76 5.14
CA PHE A 266 20.51 -12.58 6.56
C PHE A 266 22.00 -12.73 6.89
N GLY A 267 22.65 -13.76 6.34
CA GLY A 267 24.07 -14.00 6.58
C GLY A 267 24.99 -12.88 6.08
N GLN A 268 24.64 -12.21 4.99
CA GLN A 268 25.39 -11.04 4.51
C GLN A 268 25.35 -9.88 5.50
N LEU A 269 24.20 -9.61 6.13
CA LEU A 269 24.07 -8.54 7.11
C LEU A 269 24.77 -8.90 8.43
N GLN A 270 24.69 -10.16 8.87
CA GLN A 270 25.44 -10.62 10.04
C GLN A 270 26.96 -10.49 9.84
N GLN A 271 27.48 -10.90 8.68
CA GLN A 271 28.89 -10.72 8.33
C GLN A 271 29.32 -9.25 8.28
N ALA A 272 28.39 -8.33 8.01
CA ALA A 272 28.63 -6.88 8.05
C ALA A 272 28.63 -6.30 9.48
N GLY A 273 28.45 -7.15 10.51
CA GLY A 273 28.37 -6.74 11.91
C GLY A 273 27.06 -6.08 12.29
N ILE A 274 25.98 -6.30 11.52
CA ILE A 274 24.63 -5.85 11.85
C ILE A 274 23.98 -6.92 12.72
N ASN A 275 23.81 -6.62 14.00
CA ASN A 275 23.35 -7.57 15.01
C ASN A 275 22.06 -7.10 15.68
N LEU A 276 21.31 -8.05 16.25
CA LEU A 276 20.11 -7.76 17.04
C LEU A 276 20.39 -6.71 18.12
N ASN A 277 19.48 -5.74 18.26
CA ASN A 277 19.42 -4.87 19.43
C ASN A 277 18.37 -5.45 20.40
N VAL A 278 18.82 -6.25 21.35
CA VAL A 278 17.95 -6.98 22.29
C VAL A 278 17.14 -6.03 23.17
N GLU A 279 17.79 -4.99 23.71
CA GLU A 279 17.13 -3.99 24.57
C GLU A 279 15.98 -3.30 23.84
N THR A 280 16.20 -2.88 22.59
CA THR A 280 15.15 -2.26 21.78
C THR A 280 14.08 -3.28 21.41
N ALA A 281 14.45 -4.52 21.11
CA ALA A 281 13.48 -5.57 20.80
C ALA A 281 12.54 -5.84 21.99
N GLN A 282 13.08 -5.87 23.22
CA GLN A 282 12.31 -5.99 24.45
C GLN A 282 11.42 -4.78 24.71
N HIS A 283 11.90 -3.56 24.42
CA HIS A 283 11.08 -2.34 24.51
C HIS A 283 9.83 -2.39 23.62
N TYR A 284 9.96 -2.93 22.40
CA TYR A 284 8.83 -3.17 21.50
C TYR A 284 8.10 -4.49 21.77
N ALA A 285 8.35 -5.09 22.94
CA ALA A 285 7.76 -6.34 23.40
C ALA A 285 7.83 -7.44 22.33
N ILE A 286 8.93 -7.60 21.61
CA ILE A 286 9.12 -8.74 20.71
C ILE A 286 9.44 -9.97 21.57
N ASP A 287 8.64 -11.02 21.47
CA ASP A 287 8.77 -12.20 22.33
C ASP A 287 10.03 -13.00 22.01
N SER A 288 10.87 -13.30 23.00
CA SER A 288 12.08 -14.13 22.82
C SER A 288 12.94 -13.73 21.60
N PRO A 289 13.38 -12.46 21.49
CA PRO A 289 13.95 -11.92 20.26
C PRO A 289 15.26 -12.62 19.87
N ASP A 290 16.07 -13.05 20.85
CA ASP A 290 17.30 -13.82 20.61
C ASP A 290 17.02 -15.16 19.93
N ALA A 291 16.03 -15.90 20.43
CA ALA A 291 15.65 -17.20 19.86
C ALA A 291 15.10 -17.05 18.44
N GLN A 292 14.21 -16.07 18.23
CA GLN A 292 13.68 -15.80 16.88
C GLN A 292 14.78 -15.35 15.92
N TRP A 293 15.72 -14.52 16.36
CA TRP A 293 16.85 -14.05 15.56
C TRP A 293 17.79 -15.18 15.15
N GLN A 294 18.09 -16.12 16.06
CA GLN A 294 18.92 -17.29 15.76
C GLN A 294 18.24 -18.26 14.77
N ASN A 295 16.91 -18.30 14.76
CA ASN A 295 16.14 -19.14 13.85
C ASN A 295 16.04 -18.58 12.42
N ILE A 296 16.50 -17.35 12.17
CA ILE A 296 16.52 -16.80 10.81
C ILE A 296 17.57 -17.55 9.98
N GLY A 297 17.10 -18.29 8.97
CA GLY A 297 17.98 -18.99 8.04
C GLY A 297 18.97 -18.03 7.34
N GLN A 298 20.23 -18.46 7.23
CA GLN A 298 21.31 -17.63 6.65
C GLN A 298 21.03 -17.14 5.21
N LYS A 299 20.25 -17.91 4.44
CA LYS A 299 19.84 -17.58 3.07
C LYS A 299 18.50 -16.85 2.98
N SER A 300 17.83 -16.62 4.11
CA SER A 300 16.55 -15.91 4.15
C SER A 300 16.74 -14.50 3.59
N SER A 301 15.82 -14.10 2.72
CA SER A 301 15.84 -12.76 2.14
C SER A 301 15.36 -11.75 3.16
N VAL A 302 16.14 -10.70 3.37
CA VAL A 302 15.91 -9.68 4.39
C VAL A 302 16.12 -8.29 3.82
N LYS A 303 15.73 -7.27 4.59
CA LYS A 303 15.97 -5.89 4.19
C LYS A 303 16.39 -5.03 5.38
N LEU A 304 17.53 -4.35 5.24
CA LEU A 304 17.89 -3.28 6.16
C LEU A 304 17.06 -2.02 5.85
N LEU A 305 16.40 -1.50 6.87
CA LEU A 305 15.55 -0.32 6.83
C LEU A 305 16.11 0.73 7.77
N ASP A 306 15.99 1.99 7.38
CA ASP A 306 16.36 3.14 8.20
C ASP A 306 15.17 4.05 8.50
N PHE A 307 15.09 4.56 9.72
CA PHE A 307 14.01 5.41 10.19
C PHE A 307 14.57 6.67 10.83
N ALA A 308 14.25 7.85 10.27
CA ALA A 308 14.86 9.12 10.68
C ALA A 308 14.34 9.63 12.03
N GLN A 309 15.24 9.72 13.00
CA GLN A 309 15.01 10.26 14.34
C GLN A 309 15.58 11.69 14.48
N PRO A 310 15.23 12.46 15.53
CA PRO A 310 15.78 13.81 15.73
C PRO A 310 17.31 13.83 15.79
N HIS A 311 17.92 12.78 16.35
CA HIS A 311 19.36 12.68 16.57
C HIS A 311 19.99 11.46 15.86
N GLY A 312 19.50 11.10 14.68
CA GLY A 312 20.10 10.04 13.88
C GLY A 312 19.08 9.16 13.18
N LYS A 313 19.34 7.85 13.17
CA LYS A 313 18.49 6.86 12.52
C LYS A 313 18.42 5.59 13.34
N ASP A 314 17.20 5.05 13.42
CA ASP A 314 17.02 3.68 13.87
C ASP A 314 17.16 2.75 12.67
N TYR A 315 17.76 1.59 12.91
CA TYR A 315 17.92 0.55 11.90
C TYR A 315 17.11 -0.67 12.29
N TRP A 316 16.41 -1.21 11.30
CA TRP A 316 15.58 -2.40 11.47
C TRP A 316 15.83 -3.39 10.34
N LEU A 317 15.85 -4.66 10.69
CA LEU A 317 15.84 -5.77 9.77
C LEU A 317 14.39 -6.17 9.50
N GLY A 318 13.86 -5.82 8.33
CA GLY A 318 12.57 -6.32 7.86
C GLY A 318 12.70 -7.73 7.30
N LEU A 319 11.72 -8.58 7.59
CA LEU A 319 11.60 -9.95 7.09
C LEU A 319 10.40 -10.10 6.14
N LYS A 320 10.10 -11.34 5.73
CA LYS A 320 9.02 -11.63 4.78
C LYS A 320 7.68 -11.04 5.23
N ASN A 321 7.32 -11.19 6.51
CA ASN A 321 6.07 -10.64 7.02
C ASN A 321 6.05 -9.11 7.03
N PHE A 322 7.18 -8.43 7.26
CA PHE A 322 7.25 -6.97 7.06
C PHE A 322 7.02 -6.59 5.58
N TYR A 323 7.60 -7.34 4.64
CA TYR A 323 7.31 -7.15 3.22
C TYR A 323 5.82 -7.33 2.90
N VAL A 324 5.15 -8.31 3.50
CA VAL A 324 3.71 -8.54 3.32
C VAL A 324 2.89 -7.32 3.76
N ILE A 325 3.23 -6.69 4.89
CA ILE A 325 2.56 -5.45 5.33
C ILE A 325 2.73 -4.34 4.26
N THR A 326 3.92 -4.23 3.65
CA THR A 326 4.15 -3.24 2.57
C THR A 326 3.36 -3.52 1.29
N ARG A 327 2.69 -4.67 1.16
CA ARG A 327 1.77 -4.93 0.05
C ARG A 327 0.47 -4.19 0.23
N TYR A 328 0.01 -4.08 1.49
CA TYR A 328 -1.20 -3.36 1.87
C TYR A 328 -1.07 -1.86 1.57
N ASN A 329 0.06 -1.27 1.98
CA ASN A 329 0.47 0.07 1.59
C ASN A 329 1.98 0.08 1.31
N HIS A 330 2.40 0.57 0.14
CA HIS A 330 3.79 0.53 -0.37
C HIS A 330 4.72 1.54 0.34
N SER A 331 4.71 1.57 1.66
CA SER A 331 5.52 2.45 2.50
C SER A 331 6.16 1.68 3.65
N LYS A 332 7.48 1.83 3.83
CA LYS A 332 8.17 1.28 5.01
C LYS A 332 7.75 1.97 6.31
N LEU A 333 7.32 3.24 6.25
CA LEU A 333 6.85 3.96 7.43
C LEU A 333 5.51 3.39 7.89
N TYR A 334 4.59 3.19 6.95
CA TYR A 334 3.32 2.53 7.21
C TYR A 334 3.53 1.14 7.82
N ALA A 335 4.38 0.32 7.19
CA ALA A 335 4.60 -1.05 7.67
C ALA A 335 5.22 -1.10 9.06
N MET A 336 6.10 -0.14 9.39
CA MET A 336 6.66 -0.03 10.74
C MET A 336 5.62 0.44 11.76
N VAL A 337 4.74 1.38 11.40
CA VAL A 337 3.61 1.76 12.27
C VAL A 337 2.70 0.56 12.53
N ALA A 338 2.30 -0.16 11.49
CA ALA A 338 1.45 -1.34 11.64
C ALA A 338 2.08 -2.39 12.54
N PHE A 339 3.38 -2.66 12.35
CA PHE A 339 4.11 -3.59 13.19
C PHE A 339 4.21 -3.11 14.65
N GLN A 340 4.70 -1.90 14.91
CA GLN A 340 4.85 -1.40 16.28
C GLN A 340 3.50 -1.27 16.99
N PHE A 341 2.46 -0.84 16.27
CA PHE A 341 1.12 -0.76 16.83
C PHE A 341 0.55 -2.14 17.17
N SER A 342 0.78 -3.14 16.32
CA SER A 342 0.40 -4.53 16.62
C SER A 342 1.07 -5.05 17.89
N ARG A 343 2.32 -4.67 18.17
CA ARG A 343 2.99 -5.06 19.42
C ARG A 343 2.38 -4.39 20.65
N GLN A 344 2.02 -3.10 20.56
CA GLN A 344 1.29 -2.42 21.64
C GLN A 344 -0.06 -3.10 21.92
N LEU A 345 -0.77 -3.46 20.86
CA LEU A 345 -2.04 -4.20 20.97
C LEU A 345 -1.83 -5.59 21.58
N ALA A 346 -0.80 -6.35 21.15
CA ALA A 346 -0.50 -7.68 21.69
C ALA A 346 -0.30 -7.65 23.21
N MET A 347 0.42 -6.65 23.74
CA MET A 347 0.60 -6.48 25.19
C MET A 347 -0.74 -6.25 25.91
N GLY A 348 -1.59 -5.38 25.38
CA GLY A 348 -2.90 -5.10 25.96
C GLY A 348 -3.85 -6.29 25.86
N ILE A 349 -3.85 -7.01 24.74
CA ILE A 349 -4.64 -8.22 24.50
C ILE A 349 -4.25 -9.31 25.49
N LYS A 350 -2.96 -9.56 25.69
CA LYS A 350 -2.47 -10.52 26.68
C LYS A 350 -3.03 -10.23 28.07
N THR A 351 -3.00 -8.96 28.48
CA THR A 351 -3.55 -8.52 29.77
C THR A 351 -5.06 -8.76 29.88
N ILE A 352 -5.80 -8.56 28.78
CA ILE A 352 -7.25 -8.79 28.72
C ILE A 352 -7.56 -10.29 28.84
N ASP A 353 -6.83 -11.12 28.11
CA ASP A 353 -7.03 -12.56 28.07
C ASP A 353 -6.69 -13.22 29.42
N GLU A 354 -5.60 -12.81 30.08
CA GLU A 354 -5.22 -13.27 31.42
C GLU A 354 -6.33 -12.98 32.45
N LYS A 355 -6.86 -11.74 32.47
CA LYS A 355 -7.98 -11.37 33.36
C LYS A 355 -9.26 -12.14 33.05
N ALA A 356 -9.54 -12.44 31.78
CA ALA A 356 -10.72 -13.21 31.41
C ALA A 356 -10.62 -14.68 31.90
N GLN A 357 -9.41 -15.25 31.91
CA GLN A 357 -9.16 -16.58 32.46
C GLN A 357 -9.30 -16.62 33.98
N GLU A 358 -8.76 -15.62 34.69
CA GLU A 358 -8.89 -15.51 36.15
C GLU A 358 -10.36 -15.43 36.61
N ASN A 359 -11.20 -14.68 35.88
CA ASN A 359 -12.62 -14.54 36.21
C ASN A 359 -13.49 -15.77 35.85
N ALA A 360 -12.94 -16.73 35.11
CA ALA A 360 -13.64 -17.94 34.71
C ALA A 360 -13.39 -19.14 35.66
N ILE A 361 -12.49 -18.96 36.63
CA ILE A 361 -12.16 -19.90 37.71
C ILE A 361 -12.92 -19.47 38.97
#